data_AF-A0A968U5R8-F1
#
_entry.id   AF-A0A968U5R8-F1
#
_cell.length_a   1.000
_cell.length_b   1.000
_cell.length_c   1.000
_cell.angle_alpha   90.00
_cell.angle_beta   90.00
_cell.angle_gamma   90.00
#
_symmetry.space_group_name_H-M   'P 1'
#
loop_
_entity.id
_entity.type
_entity.pdbx_description
1 polymer ?
#
loop_
_entity_poly.entity_id
_entity_poly.type
_entity_poly.pdbx_seq_one_letter_code
_entity_poly.pdbx_strand_id
1 'polypeptide(L)' 'LLRLYLGWIYGARSPVKGNYLYEESGWYDGQTWTKPEEVLQRDRLIVTYQIQPILQRLKRTFGLLVLVFLSGSFVWSFL' A
#
# COMPACT_ATOMS: atom_id res chain seq x y z
N LEU A 1 -5.81 -8.45 2.10
CA LEU A 1 -5.95 -7.08 1.53
C LEU A 1 -5.54 -5.99 2.52
N LEU A 2 -6.08 -5.97 3.75
CA LEU A 2 -5.73 -4.98 4.78
C LEU A 2 -4.23 -5.01 5.15
N ARG A 3 -3.63 -6.20 5.29
CA ARG A 3 -2.18 -6.37 5.47
C ARG A 3 -1.34 -5.82 4.31
N LEU A 4 -1.85 -5.92 3.09
CA LEU A 4 -1.18 -5.38 1.90
C LEU A 4 -1.25 -3.85 1.93
N TYR A 5 -2.43 -3.29 2.17
CA TYR A 5 -2.64 -1.85 2.33
C TYR A 5 -1.77 -1.24 3.44
N LEU A 6 -1.73 -1.88 4.61
CA LEU A 6 -0.87 -1.45 5.71
C LEU A 6 0.61 -1.59 5.36
N GLY A 7 1.03 -2.70 4.76
CA GLY A 7 2.43 -2.88 4.31
C GLY A 7 2.88 -1.80 3.34
N TRP A 8 2.01 -1.38 2.42
CA TRP A 8 2.29 -0.27 1.49
C TRP A 8 2.34 1.09 2.19
N ILE A 9 1.45 1.36 3.14
CA ILE A 9 1.50 2.61 3.93
C ILE A 9 2.75 2.66 4.80
N TYR A 10 3.13 1.55 5.45
CA TYR A 10 4.34 1.48 6.26
C TYR A 10 5.59 1.65 5.41
N GLY A 11 5.67 1.01 4.24
CA GLY A 11 6.79 1.17 3.31
C GLY A 11 6.88 2.57 2.70
N ALA A 12 5.75 3.20 2.36
CA ALA A 12 5.73 4.55 1.79
C ALA A 12 5.94 5.67 2.83
N ARG A 13 5.68 5.40 4.11
CA ARG A 13 5.80 6.38 5.20
C ARG A 13 7.14 6.34 5.91
N SER A 14 7.94 5.29 5.70
CA SER A 14 9.29 5.23 6.26
C SER A 14 10.12 6.36 5.63
N PRO A 15 10.51 7.40 6.39
CA PRO A 15 11.58 8.27 5.95
C PRO A 15 12.78 7.37 5.76
N VAL A 16 13.47 7.49 4.63
CA VAL A 16 14.76 6.82 4.40
C VAL A 16 15.78 7.38 5.39
N LYS A 17 15.70 6.92 6.64
CA LYS A 17 16.72 6.99 7.68
C LYS A 17 16.75 5.57 8.24
N GLY A 18 17.71 4.71 7.94
CA GLY A 18 18.88 4.80 7.09
C GLY A 18 19.37 3.37 6.92
N ASN A 19 20.29 3.17 5.99
CA ASN A 19 21.14 1.98 5.89
C ASN A 19 20.39 0.64 5.98
N TYR A 20 19.67 0.28 4.92
CA TYR A 20 19.42 -1.14 4.69
C TYR A 20 20.79 -1.78 4.40
N LEU A 21 21.34 -2.48 5.38
CA LEU A 21 22.50 -3.35 5.17
C LEU A 21 21.99 -4.47 4.27
N TYR A 22 22.30 -4.39 2.98
CA TYR A 22 22.05 -5.49 2.06
C TYR A 22 23.08 -6.57 2.40
N GLU A 23 22.70 -7.47 3.31
CA GLU A 23 23.46 -8.69 3.59
C GLU A 23 23.08 -9.72 2.53
N GLU A 24 23.32 -9.38 1.26
CA GLU A 24 23.38 -10.39 0.20
C GLU A 24 24.83 -10.89 0.16
N SER A 25 25.00 -12.12 0.65
CA SER A 25 26.20 -12.93 0.53
C SER A 25 26.92 -12.74 -0.83
N GLY A 26 28.09 -12.07 -0.82
CA GLY A 26 29.11 -12.20 -1.88
C GLY A 26 29.74 -10.89 -2.42
N TRP A 27 31.08 -10.84 -2.36
CA TRP A 27 32.03 -9.98 -3.09
C TRP A 27 32.07 -8.45 -2.86
N TYR A 28 31.04 -7.81 -2.32
CA TYR A 28 31.10 -6.37 -2.00
C TYR A 28 30.82 -6.12 -0.51
N ASP A 29 31.86 -5.72 0.21
CA ASP A 29 31.83 -5.41 1.64
C ASP A 29 30.74 -4.37 1.96
N GLY A 30 29.59 -4.84 2.43
CA GLY A 30 28.68 -4.13 3.35
C GLY A 30 28.42 -2.64 3.09
N GLN A 31 28.48 -2.17 1.84
CA GLN A 31 28.37 -0.75 1.54
C GLN A 31 26.92 -0.32 1.71
N THR A 32 26.73 0.69 2.54
CA THR A 32 25.42 1.26 2.84
C THR A 32 25.00 2.14 1.67
N TRP A 33 24.14 1.60 0.79
CA TRP A 33 23.61 2.36 -0.33
C TRP A 33 22.45 3.24 0.12
N THR A 34 22.61 4.56 -0.06
CA THR A 34 21.50 5.50 0.09
C THR A 34 20.70 5.50 -1.20
N LYS A 35 19.39 5.22 -1.11
CA LYS A 35 18.52 5.20 -2.29
C LYS A 35 18.49 6.63 -2.89
N PRO A 36 18.85 6.82 -4.18
CA PRO A 36 18.86 8.16 -4.77
C PRO A 36 17.43 8.75 -4.81
N GLU A 37 17.34 10.05 -4.62
CA GLU A 37 16.08 10.79 -4.49
C GLU A 37 15.16 10.61 -5.71
N GLU A 38 15.75 10.47 -6.90
CA GLU A 38 15.03 10.19 -8.16
C GLU A 38 14.23 8.89 -8.11
N VAL A 39 14.79 7.84 -7.50
CA VAL A 39 14.11 6.54 -7.35
C VAL A 39 13.00 6.65 -6.33
N LEU A 40 13.19 7.42 -5.25
CA LEU A 40 12.12 7.68 -4.27
C LEU A 40 10.97 8.47 -4.88
N GLN A 41 11.27 9.47 -5.70
CA GLN A 41 10.25 10.23 -6.42
C GLN A 41 9.49 9.37 -7.42
N ARG A 42 10.19 8.51 -8.17
CA ARG A 42 9.57 7.54 -9.08
C ARG A 42 8.63 6.59 -8.34
N ASP A 43 9.07 6.04 -7.21
CA ASP A 43 8.24 5.16 -6.38
C ASP A 43 6.98 5.89 -5.89
N ARG A 44 7.12 7.15 -5.47
CA ARG A 44 5.98 7.99 -5.04
C ARG A 44 4.98 8.25 -6.17
N LEU A 45 5.47 8.50 -7.38
CA LEU A 45 4.62 8.68 -8.56
C LEU A 45 3.86 7.39 -8.88
N ILE A 46 4.53 6.23 -8.86
CA ILE A 46 3.89 4.93 -9.09
C ILE A 46 2.78 4.68 -8.06
N VAL A 47 3.06 4.93 -6.78
CA VAL A 47 2.07 4.76 -5.70
C VAL A 47 0.85 5.65 -5.94
N THR A 48 1.07 6.92 -6.28
CA THR A 48 0.00 7.91 -6.46
C THR A 48 -0.85 7.60 -7.69
N TYR A 49 -0.23 7.26 -8.82
CA TYR A 49 -0.93 7.10 -10.09
C TYR A 49 -1.44 5.68 -10.36
N GLN A 50 -0.81 4.64 -9.81
CA GLN A 50 -1.19 3.26 -10.08
C GLN A 50 -1.88 2.60 -8.89
N ILE A 51 -1.32 2.72 -7.68
CA ILE A 51 -1.80 1.98 -6.51
C ILE A 51 -3.03 2.65 -5.89
N GLN A 52 -2.98 3.98 -5.71
CA GLN A 52 -4.08 4.75 -5.12
C GLN A 52 -5.44 4.58 -5.82
N PRO A 53 -5.56 4.64 -7.17
CA PRO A 53 -6.84 4.44 -7.84
C PRO A 53 -7.39 3.01 -7.69
N ILE A 54 -6.51 1.99 -7.67
CA ILE A 54 -6.93 0.60 -7.44
C ILE A 54 -7.55 0.46 -6.03
N LEU A 55 -6.88 1.03 -5.02
CA LEU A 55 -7.39 1.02 -3.65
C LEU A 55 -8.71 1.79 -3.51
N GLN A 56 -8.87 2.91 -4.22
CA GLN A 56 -10.13 3.66 -4.23
C GLN A 56 -11.27 2.85 -4.86
N ARG A 57 -11.03 2.17 -5.98
CA ARG A 57 -12.02 1.29 -6.62
C ARG A 57 -12.45 0.17 -5.68
N LEU A 58 -11.48 -0.47 -5.02
CA LEU A 58 -11.75 -1.53 -4.05
C LEU A 58 -12.57 -1.03 -2.84
N LYS A 59 -12.25 0.16 -2.32
CA LYS A 59 -13.04 0.77 -1.23
C LYS A 59 -14.48 1.03 -1.65
N ARG A 60 -14.69 1.50 -2.89
CA ARG A 60 -16.04 1.75 -3.44
C ARG A 60 -16.83 0.45 -3.60
N THR A 61 -16.23 -0.61 -4.14
CA THR A 61 -16.93 -1.89 -4.30
C THR A 61 -17.32 -2.51 -2.96
N PHE A 62 -16.43 -2.47 -1.97
CA PHE A 62 -16.78 -2.89 -0.60
C PHE A 62 -17.88 -2.04 0.02
N GLY A 63 -17.82 -0.71 -0.15
CA GLY A 63 -18.86 0.19 0.35
C GLY A 63 -20.24 -0.11 -0.26
N LEU A 64 -20.30 -0.38 -1.56
CA LEU A 64 -21.53 -0.77 -2.25
C LEU A 64 -22.06 -2.12 -1.76
N LEU A 65 -21.18 -3.13 -1.59
CA LEU A 65 -21.59 -4.43 -1.07
C LEU A 65 -22.19 -4.33 0.33
N VAL A 66 -21.57 -3.54 1.22
CA VAL A 66 -22.11 -3.29 2.57
C VAL A 66 -23.47 -2.61 2.50
N LEU A 67 -23.63 -1.59 1.64
CA LEU A 67 -24.91 -0.90 1.45
C LEU A 67 -26.02 -1.86 0.99
N VAL A 68 -25.74 -2.69 -0.01
CA VAL A 68 -26.69 -3.69 -0.51
C VAL A 68 -27.04 -4.68 0.59
N PHE A 69 -26.06 -5.20 1.31
CA PHE A 69 -26.27 -6.15 2.39
C PHE A 69 -27.12 -5.55 3.52
N LEU A 70 -26.84 -4.31 3.93
CA LEU A 70 -27.61 -3.59 4.95
C LEU A 70 -29.04 -3.33 4.48
N SER A 71 -29.23 -2.91 3.24
CA SER A 71 -30.57 -2.69 2.68
C SER A 71 -31.39 -3.99 2.65
N GLY A 72 -30.79 -5.11 2.24
CA GLY A 72 -31.44 -6.42 2.25
C GLY A 72 -31.78 -6.90 3.65
N SER A 73 -30.85 -6.78 4.61
CA SER A 73 -31.10 -7.11 6.01
C SER A 73 -32.20 -6.24 6.63
N PHE A 74 -32.25 -4.96 6.26
CA PHE A 74 -33.28 -4.04 6.70
C PHE A 74 -34.65 -4.48 6.16
N VAL A 75 -34.76 -4.71 4.85
CA VAL A 75 -36.01 -5.18 4.24
C VAL A 75 -36.48 -6.50 4.86
N TRP A 76 -35.58 -7.47 5.07
CA TRP A 76 -35.90 -8.73 5.74
C TRP A 76 -36.41 -8.54 7.17
N SER A 77 -35.87 -7.55 7.90
CA SER A 77 -36.29 -7.29 9.29
C SER A 77 -37.70 -6.70 9.41
N PHE A 78 -38.25 -6.14 8.34
CA PHE A 78 -39.59 -5.56 8.29
C PHE A 78 -40.63 -6.47 7.62
N LEU A 79 -40.21 -7.64 7.11
CA LEU A 79 -41.07 -8.67 6.52
C LEU A 79 -41.37 -9.76 7.56
#